data_AF-A0A4R1HFP2-F1
#
_entry.id   AF-A0A4R1HFP2-F1
#
_cell.length_a   1.000
_cell.length_b   1.000
_cell.length_c   1.000
_cell.angle_alpha   90.00
_cell.angle_beta   90.00
_cell.angle_gamma   90.00
#
_symmetry.space_group_name_H-M   'P 1'
#
loop_
_entity.id
_entity.type
_entity.pdbx_description
1 polymer ?
#
loop_
_entity_poly.entity_id
_entity_poly.type
_entity_poly.pdbx_seq_one_letter_code
_entity_poly.pdbx_strand_id
1 'polypeptide(L)'
;MTAVPAPTTGPAATVHTPPAASRGTVVVLAGRGEHARVYDRLGRRLAVDGYTVVVPGTMEPDREPDGIRAAFTAHPDGARVLLGADRGAVRAWAHAAARPDGVDALVLAGLPLAAGQGDPGDREGELDLRTQCPVHRALLADDPAFGWGALDQALPARPAALPDVPTLLLHGAADRVAPLAPVRELARAAPQAALAVVEGGVHDVLNDRFHRSVAARLVLFVEEIGKGARIVDDPNGAADPAAAVPQAQPARGRSRRAAPLHVSARLDYALRTVAALPADARAEPVRCESVARTRGIPLNSLVNIMVDLRRAGLVRSRRGCEGGYWLARPAAEITVADVVRAVESEVAAVPDGPGTEVWHDLGRAVTDFLEHRVLDHAPDPLEDP
;
A
#
# COMPACT_ATOMS: atom_id res chain seq x y z
N MET A 1 -30.36 29.32 9.00
CA MET A 1 -30.17 28.06 8.23
C MET A 1 -31.07 27.01 8.85
N THR A 2 -32.17 26.66 8.19
CA THR A 2 -33.05 25.57 8.60
C THR A 2 -32.34 24.24 8.39
N ALA A 3 -32.09 23.50 9.47
CA ALA A 3 -31.55 22.15 9.40
C ALA A 3 -32.48 21.29 8.52
N VAL A 4 -31.96 20.83 7.39
CA VAL A 4 -32.62 19.82 6.57
C VAL A 4 -32.64 18.53 7.40
N PRO A 5 -33.81 17.91 7.65
CA PRO A 5 -33.87 16.66 8.40
C PRO A 5 -33.07 15.59 7.65
N ALA A 6 -32.21 14.87 8.38
CA ALA A 6 -31.43 13.76 7.83
C ALA A 6 -32.39 12.72 7.21
N PRO A 7 -32.09 12.20 6.00
CA PRO A 7 -32.92 11.17 5.38
C PRO A 7 -33.04 9.95 6.30
N THR A 8 -34.28 9.51 6.52
CA THR A 8 -34.67 8.44 7.46
C THR A 8 -34.26 7.03 7.00
N THR A 9 -33.69 6.89 5.81
CA THR A 9 -33.01 5.66 5.36
C THR A 9 -31.75 6.08 4.63
N GLY A 10 -30.60 6.00 5.30
CA GLY A 10 -29.34 6.19 4.58
C GLY A 10 -29.01 4.97 3.72
N PRO A 11 -27.99 5.07 2.87
CA PRO A 11 -27.73 4.07 1.83
C PRO A 11 -27.45 2.69 2.43
N ALA A 12 -27.94 1.68 1.71
CA ALA A 12 -27.85 0.27 2.08
C ALA A 12 -26.40 -0.21 2.21
N ALA A 13 -26.22 -1.31 2.95
CA ALA A 13 -24.94 -1.98 3.06
C ALA A 13 -24.43 -2.42 1.67
N THR A 14 -23.10 -2.44 1.51
CA THR A 14 -22.43 -2.95 0.31
C THR A 14 -21.58 -4.16 0.66
N VAL A 15 -21.58 -5.17 -0.20
CA VAL A 15 -20.75 -6.38 -0.07
C VAL A 15 -19.99 -6.58 -1.37
N HIS A 16 -18.67 -6.74 -1.27
CA HIS A 16 -17.78 -7.05 -2.38
C HIS A 16 -17.13 -8.41 -2.13
N THR A 17 -17.37 -9.38 -3.00
CA THR A 17 -16.88 -10.76 -2.83
C THR A 17 -15.76 -11.08 -3.82
N PRO A 18 -14.75 -11.86 -3.42
CA PRO A 18 -13.71 -12.32 -4.32
C PRO A 18 -14.25 -13.30 -5.37
N PRO A 19 -13.56 -13.47 -6.52
CA PRO A 19 -13.95 -14.43 -7.56
C PRO A 19 -13.70 -15.90 -7.18
N ALA A 20 -12.97 -16.15 -6.11
CA ALA A 20 -12.65 -17.47 -5.57
C ALA A 20 -13.00 -17.54 -4.07
N ALA A 21 -12.62 -18.63 -3.39
CA ALA A 21 -12.82 -18.75 -1.94
C ALA A 21 -12.18 -17.57 -1.20
N SER A 22 -12.90 -17.03 -0.21
CA SER A 22 -12.45 -15.89 0.58
C SER A 22 -11.27 -16.27 1.46
N ARG A 23 -10.28 -15.37 1.55
CA ARG A 23 -9.14 -15.47 2.48
C ARG A 23 -9.44 -14.87 3.86
N GLY A 24 -10.55 -14.16 3.97
CA GLY A 24 -10.94 -13.43 5.17
C GLY A 24 -12.02 -12.40 4.87
N THR A 25 -12.62 -11.88 5.93
CA THR A 25 -13.68 -10.87 5.85
C THR A 25 -13.19 -9.57 6.45
N VAL A 26 -13.26 -8.48 5.69
CA VAL A 26 -12.98 -7.11 6.13
C VAL A 26 -14.29 -6.36 6.29
N VAL A 27 -14.67 -6.04 7.53
CA VAL A 27 -15.81 -5.17 7.79
C VAL A 27 -15.32 -3.73 7.91
N VAL A 28 -15.90 -2.81 7.13
CA VAL A 28 -15.50 -1.39 7.09
C VAL A 28 -16.56 -0.53 7.75
N LEU A 29 -16.18 0.24 8.77
CA LEU A 29 -17.03 1.22 9.43
C LEU A 29 -16.74 2.62 8.90
N ALA A 30 -17.78 3.27 8.36
CA ALA A 30 -17.67 4.57 7.70
C ALA A 30 -17.39 5.73 8.68
N GLY A 31 -16.70 6.76 8.17
CA GLY A 31 -16.41 8.00 8.88
C GLY A 31 -17.62 8.94 9.07
N ARG A 32 -17.38 10.12 9.65
CA ARG A 32 -18.39 11.17 9.76
C ARG A 32 -18.80 11.67 8.38
N GLY A 33 -20.11 11.71 8.12
CA GLY A 33 -20.68 12.15 6.83
C GLY A 33 -20.62 11.10 5.72
N GLU A 34 -19.91 9.99 5.93
CA GLU A 34 -19.71 8.95 4.93
C GLU A 34 -20.68 7.79 5.09
N HIS A 35 -20.74 6.95 4.06
CA HIS A 35 -21.58 5.76 4.04
C HIS A 35 -21.03 4.67 3.10
N ALA A 36 -21.70 3.53 3.03
CA ALA A 36 -21.21 2.31 2.39
C ALA A 36 -20.59 2.51 0.99
N ARG A 37 -21.32 3.19 0.07
CA ARG A 37 -20.86 3.41 -1.31
C ARG A 37 -19.56 4.22 -1.45
N VAL A 38 -19.22 5.07 -0.47
CA VAL A 38 -17.93 5.82 -0.46
C VAL A 38 -16.74 4.86 -0.52
N TYR A 39 -16.92 3.64 -0.01
CA TYR A 39 -15.90 2.61 0.09
C TYR A 39 -15.92 1.58 -1.06
N ASP A 40 -16.77 1.76 -2.07
CA ASP A 40 -16.88 0.80 -3.20
C ASP A 40 -15.54 0.57 -3.89
N ARG A 41 -14.74 1.64 -4.03
CA ARG A 41 -13.43 1.57 -4.65
C ARG A 41 -12.45 0.71 -3.84
N LEU A 42 -12.44 0.86 -2.52
CA LEU A 42 -11.63 0.06 -1.61
C LEU A 42 -12.13 -1.40 -1.62
N GLY A 43 -13.44 -1.60 -1.49
CA GLY A 43 -14.07 -2.91 -1.46
C GLY A 43 -13.73 -3.77 -2.68
N ARG A 44 -13.87 -3.21 -3.88
CA ARG A 44 -13.50 -3.92 -5.13
C ARG A 44 -12.04 -4.30 -5.19
N ARG A 45 -11.13 -3.49 -4.63
CA ARG A 45 -9.69 -3.77 -4.65
C ARG A 45 -9.33 -4.94 -3.75
N LEU A 46 -9.78 -4.89 -2.50
CA LEU A 46 -9.51 -5.99 -1.57
C LEU A 46 -10.20 -7.28 -2.00
N ALA A 47 -11.37 -7.19 -2.65
CA ALA A 47 -12.03 -8.35 -3.26
C ALA A 47 -11.20 -8.98 -4.39
N VAL A 48 -10.53 -8.19 -5.23
CA VAL A 48 -9.58 -8.73 -6.22
C VAL A 48 -8.41 -9.46 -5.54
N ASP A 49 -7.98 -8.99 -4.36
CA ASP A 49 -6.92 -9.61 -3.57
C ASP A 49 -7.39 -10.82 -2.72
N GLY A 50 -8.68 -11.18 -2.81
CA GLY A 50 -9.22 -12.41 -2.22
C GLY A 50 -10.01 -12.22 -0.92
N TYR A 51 -10.38 -11.00 -0.55
CA TYR A 51 -11.11 -10.72 0.69
C TYR A 51 -12.58 -10.37 0.45
N THR A 52 -13.48 -10.93 1.24
CA THR A 52 -14.84 -10.41 1.30
C THR A 52 -14.84 -9.09 2.06
N VAL A 53 -15.34 -8.01 1.43
CA VAL A 53 -15.47 -6.71 2.09
C VAL A 53 -16.92 -6.38 2.32
N VAL A 54 -17.27 -6.11 3.57
CA VAL A 54 -18.62 -5.71 3.96
C VAL A 54 -18.58 -4.30 4.54
N VAL A 55 -19.37 -3.39 3.99
CA VAL A 55 -19.55 -2.05 4.53
C VAL A 55 -21.01 -1.95 4.95
N PRO A 56 -21.31 -1.98 6.27
CA PRO A 56 -22.67 -1.85 6.75
C PRO A 56 -23.30 -0.53 6.27
N GLY A 57 -24.64 -0.53 6.13
CA GLY A 57 -25.38 0.68 5.80
C GLY A 57 -25.28 1.73 6.92
N THR A 58 -25.95 2.87 6.74
CA THR A 58 -26.00 3.93 7.76
C THR A 58 -26.36 3.38 9.13
N MET A 59 -25.45 3.63 10.07
CA MET A 59 -25.54 3.19 11.46
C MET A 59 -26.22 4.26 12.29
N GLU A 60 -27.23 3.88 13.08
CA GLU A 60 -27.77 4.77 14.12
C GLU A 60 -26.67 5.17 15.13
N PRO A 61 -26.75 6.36 15.75
CA PRO A 61 -25.70 6.89 16.64
C PRO A 61 -25.35 5.98 17.83
N ASP A 62 -26.35 5.34 18.44
CA ASP A 62 -26.26 4.72 19.78
C ASP A 62 -26.41 3.20 19.78
N ARG A 63 -26.57 2.57 18.62
CA ARG A 63 -26.78 1.12 18.51
C ARG A 63 -25.47 0.41 18.20
N GLU A 64 -25.23 -0.73 18.88
CA GLU A 64 -24.13 -1.62 18.52
C GLU A 64 -24.22 -1.96 17.03
N PRO A 65 -23.09 -2.10 16.31
CA PRO A 65 -23.13 -2.46 14.90
C PRO A 65 -23.69 -3.87 14.68
N ASP A 66 -25.02 -4.01 14.59
CA ASP A 66 -25.69 -5.26 14.24
C ASP A 66 -25.13 -5.85 12.93
N GLY A 67 -24.62 -4.98 12.04
CA GLY A 67 -23.94 -5.35 10.80
C GLY A 67 -22.59 -6.06 10.96
N ILE A 68 -21.80 -5.82 12.02
CA ILE A 68 -20.45 -6.45 12.16
C ILE A 68 -20.60 -7.95 12.40
N ARG A 69 -21.37 -8.32 13.44
CA ARG A 69 -21.56 -9.73 13.79
C ARG A 69 -22.27 -10.49 12.67
N ALA A 70 -23.28 -9.87 12.05
CA ALA A 70 -23.97 -10.46 10.91
C ALA A 70 -23.00 -10.70 9.73
N ALA A 71 -22.11 -9.75 9.43
CA ALA A 71 -21.12 -9.89 8.37
C ALA A 71 -20.13 -11.04 8.63
N PHE A 72 -19.54 -11.14 9.83
CA PHE A 72 -18.63 -12.25 10.15
C PHE A 72 -19.35 -13.60 10.24
N THR A 73 -20.63 -13.61 10.62
CA THR A 73 -21.44 -14.85 10.62
C THR A 73 -21.76 -15.31 9.19
N ALA A 74 -22.08 -14.37 8.30
CA ALA A 74 -22.37 -14.67 6.89
C ALA A 74 -21.12 -15.08 6.09
N HIS A 75 -19.94 -14.63 6.53
CA HIS A 75 -18.65 -14.88 5.88
C HIS A 75 -17.61 -15.33 6.92
N PRO A 76 -17.71 -16.58 7.43
CA PRO A 76 -16.92 -17.05 8.55
C PRO A 76 -15.49 -17.49 8.18
N ASP A 77 -15.18 -17.60 6.88
CA ASP A 77 -13.91 -18.15 6.41
C ASP A 77 -12.77 -17.13 6.54
N GLY A 78 -11.63 -17.57 7.09
CA GLY A 78 -10.40 -16.79 7.17
C GLY A 78 -10.39 -15.72 8.26
N ALA A 79 -9.50 -14.74 8.11
CA ALA A 79 -9.31 -13.69 9.12
C ALA A 79 -10.49 -12.71 9.17
N ARG A 80 -10.96 -12.38 10.38
CA ARG A 80 -12.01 -11.40 10.68
C ARG A 80 -11.37 -10.04 11.00
N VAL A 81 -11.34 -9.15 10.02
CA VAL A 81 -10.70 -7.84 10.14
C VAL A 81 -11.76 -6.78 10.31
N LEU A 82 -11.63 -5.96 11.34
CA LEU A 82 -12.47 -4.78 11.52
C LEU A 82 -11.67 -3.53 11.15
N LEU A 83 -12.10 -2.85 10.09
CA LEU A 83 -11.54 -1.60 9.63
C LEU A 83 -12.50 -0.46 9.94
N GLY A 84 -11.99 0.67 10.44
CA GLY A 84 -12.78 1.88 10.59
C GLY A 84 -12.01 3.11 10.12
N ALA A 85 -12.73 4.07 9.54
CA ALA A 85 -12.20 5.39 9.20
C ALA A 85 -12.84 6.47 10.09
N ASP A 86 -12.06 7.42 10.59
CA ASP A 86 -12.53 8.55 11.41
C ASP A 86 -13.42 8.07 12.60
N ARG A 87 -14.69 8.45 12.70
CA ARG A 87 -15.64 7.94 13.71
C ARG A 87 -15.81 6.43 13.64
N GLY A 88 -15.76 5.86 12.44
CA GLY A 88 -15.75 4.42 12.24
C GLY A 88 -14.53 3.77 12.90
N ALA A 89 -13.36 4.42 12.92
CA ALA A 89 -12.18 3.94 13.61
C ALA A 89 -12.39 3.89 15.13
N VAL A 90 -12.99 4.93 15.71
CA VAL A 90 -13.31 4.95 17.16
C VAL A 90 -14.31 3.84 17.51
N ARG A 91 -15.34 3.63 16.67
CA ARG A 91 -16.32 2.56 16.84
C ARG A 91 -15.71 1.17 16.69
N ALA A 92 -14.81 0.99 15.73
CA ALA A 92 -14.08 -0.26 15.52
C ALA A 92 -13.25 -0.62 16.75
N TRP A 93 -12.52 0.36 17.30
CA TRP A 93 -11.78 0.19 18.54
C TRP A 93 -12.71 -0.17 19.71
N ALA A 94 -13.79 0.58 19.93
CA ALA A 94 -14.75 0.29 21.00
C ALA A 94 -15.35 -1.13 20.88
N HIS A 95 -15.69 -1.57 19.67
CA HIS A 95 -16.23 -2.90 19.42
C HIS A 95 -15.19 -4.00 19.75
N ALA A 96 -13.97 -3.87 19.25
CA ALA A 96 -12.90 -4.84 19.48
C ALA A 96 -12.50 -4.90 20.96
N ALA A 97 -12.50 -3.78 21.68
CA ALA A 97 -12.23 -3.74 23.12
C ALA A 97 -13.33 -4.43 23.94
N ALA A 98 -14.59 -4.34 23.51
CA ALA A 98 -15.71 -5.01 24.17
C ALA A 98 -15.79 -6.52 23.84
N ARG A 99 -15.23 -6.94 22.70
CA ARG A 99 -15.30 -8.31 22.18
C ARG A 99 -13.97 -8.73 21.52
N PRO A 100 -12.90 -8.95 22.31
CA PRO A 100 -11.58 -9.25 21.79
C PRO A 100 -11.57 -10.52 20.91
N ASP A 101 -12.35 -11.55 21.25
CA ASP A 101 -12.43 -12.79 20.47
C ASP A 101 -13.29 -12.68 19.19
N GLY A 102 -13.92 -11.52 18.97
CA GLY A 102 -14.82 -11.26 17.85
C GLY A 102 -14.11 -10.85 16.55
N VAL A 103 -12.83 -10.45 16.65
CA VAL A 103 -12.01 -9.95 15.55
C VAL A 103 -10.59 -10.51 15.67
N ASP A 104 -9.95 -10.78 14.54
CA ASP A 104 -8.58 -11.28 14.49
C ASP A 104 -7.57 -10.13 14.28
N ALA A 105 -8.03 -8.99 13.73
CA ALA A 105 -7.22 -7.79 13.57
C ALA A 105 -8.07 -6.51 13.46
N LEU A 106 -7.43 -5.37 13.77
CA LEU A 106 -8.03 -4.05 13.74
C LEU A 106 -7.28 -3.12 12.78
N VAL A 107 -7.99 -2.32 11.99
CA VAL A 107 -7.41 -1.26 11.14
C VAL A 107 -8.09 0.06 11.46
N LEU A 108 -7.33 1.05 11.90
CA LEU A 108 -7.83 2.37 12.31
C LEU A 108 -7.24 3.45 11.38
N ALA A 109 -8.06 3.95 10.47
CA ALA A 109 -7.67 4.98 9.50
C ALA A 109 -8.13 6.38 9.95
N GLY A 110 -7.23 7.36 9.93
CA GLY A 110 -7.55 8.75 10.27
C GLY A 110 -8.11 8.91 11.68
N LEU A 111 -7.57 8.19 12.66
CA LEU A 111 -8.14 8.06 14.02
C LEU A 111 -8.10 9.41 14.78
N PRO A 112 -9.26 10.01 15.12
CA PRO A 112 -9.30 11.28 15.84
C PRO A 112 -9.12 11.07 17.35
N LEU A 113 -7.91 11.36 17.84
CA LEU A 113 -7.57 11.28 19.28
C LEU A 113 -7.54 12.65 19.99
N ALA A 114 -7.50 13.72 19.21
CA ALA A 114 -7.51 15.10 19.68
C ALA A 114 -8.30 15.96 18.68
N ALA A 115 -8.73 17.15 19.11
CA ALA A 115 -9.37 18.10 18.22
C ALA A 115 -8.41 18.51 17.08
N GLY A 116 -8.93 18.48 15.86
CA GLY A 116 -8.21 18.93 14.67
C GLY A 116 -8.03 20.45 14.60
N GLN A 117 -7.24 20.87 13.61
CA GLN A 117 -7.01 22.26 13.26
C GLN A 117 -7.54 22.55 11.86
N GLY A 118 -8.77 23.03 11.77
CA GLY A 118 -9.34 23.49 10.51
C GLY A 118 -10.83 23.71 10.64
N ASP A 119 -11.27 24.95 10.43
CA ASP A 119 -12.66 25.24 10.13
C ASP A 119 -12.83 25.00 8.62
N PRO A 120 -13.65 24.02 8.18
CA PRO A 120 -13.88 23.80 6.76
C PRO A 120 -14.44 25.04 6.07
N GLY A 121 -15.20 25.89 6.77
CA GLY A 121 -15.82 27.12 6.26
C GLY A 121 -16.94 26.89 5.23
N ASP A 122 -16.67 26.07 4.22
CA ASP A 122 -17.59 25.65 3.17
C ASP A 122 -17.34 24.20 2.73
N ARG A 123 -18.04 23.76 1.67
CA ARG A 123 -17.90 22.39 1.14
C ARG A 123 -16.55 22.12 0.50
N GLU A 124 -15.94 23.12 -0.14
CA GLU A 124 -14.64 22.95 -0.80
C GLU A 124 -13.53 22.80 0.24
N GLY A 125 -13.58 23.58 1.31
CA GLY A 125 -12.68 23.44 2.45
C GLY A 125 -12.85 22.09 3.17
N GLU A 126 -14.08 21.57 3.30
CA GLU A 126 -14.29 20.21 3.81
C GLU A 126 -13.67 19.14 2.88
N LEU A 127 -13.76 19.31 1.56
CA LEU A 127 -13.07 18.43 0.61
C LEU A 127 -11.55 18.49 0.78
N ASP A 128 -10.97 19.67 0.95
CA ASP A 128 -9.52 19.86 1.14
C ASP A 128 -8.99 19.20 2.41
N LEU A 129 -9.81 19.20 3.48
CA LEU A 129 -9.49 18.49 4.72
C LEU A 129 -9.55 16.97 4.53
N ARG A 130 -10.49 16.47 3.71
CA ARG A 130 -10.74 15.04 3.54
C ARG A 130 -9.82 14.38 2.53
N THR A 131 -9.72 14.90 1.31
CA THR A 131 -9.05 14.20 0.20
C THR A 131 -8.51 15.15 -0.87
N GLN A 132 -7.34 14.82 -1.40
CA GLN A 132 -6.75 15.46 -2.59
C GLN A 132 -6.98 14.62 -3.86
N CYS A 133 -7.65 13.48 -3.78
CA CYS A 133 -7.94 12.66 -4.95
C CYS A 133 -9.05 13.31 -5.80
N PRO A 134 -8.79 13.74 -7.05
CA PRO A 134 -9.80 14.44 -7.85
C PRO A 134 -11.03 13.57 -8.14
N VAL A 135 -10.84 12.26 -8.29
CA VAL A 135 -11.93 11.30 -8.52
C VAL A 135 -12.80 11.15 -7.27
N HIS A 136 -12.19 11.10 -6.08
CA HIS A 136 -12.94 10.97 -4.83
C HIS A 136 -13.65 12.27 -4.47
N ARG A 137 -13.01 13.41 -4.68
CA ARG A 137 -13.63 14.73 -4.51
C ARG A 137 -14.90 14.88 -5.35
N ALA A 138 -14.83 14.51 -6.62
CA ALA A 138 -16.00 14.51 -7.51
C ALA A 138 -17.11 13.57 -7.00
N LEU A 139 -16.73 12.36 -6.55
CA LEU A 139 -17.68 11.41 -5.97
C LEU A 139 -18.41 12.01 -4.76
N LEU A 140 -17.69 12.63 -3.81
CA LEU A 140 -18.29 13.24 -2.63
C LEU A 140 -19.14 14.48 -2.98
N ALA A 141 -18.69 15.30 -3.92
CA ALA A 141 -19.42 16.48 -4.39
C ALA A 141 -20.78 16.13 -5.01
N ASP A 142 -20.83 15.04 -5.77
CA ASP A 142 -22.02 14.58 -6.50
C ASP A 142 -22.92 13.64 -5.68
N ASP A 143 -22.49 13.19 -4.50
CA ASP A 143 -23.25 12.25 -3.67
C ASP A 143 -24.28 12.96 -2.79
N PRO A 144 -25.59 12.83 -3.05
CA PRO A 144 -26.63 13.47 -2.25
C PRO A 144 -26.77 12.86 -0.85
N ALA A 145 -26.22 11.67 -0.60
CA ALA A 145 -26.25 11.00 0.70
C ALA A 145 -25.03 11.34 1.56
N PHE A 146 -24.04 12.05 1.02
CA PHE A 146 -22.89 12.52 1.79
C PHE A 146 -23.28 13.64 2.76
N GLY A 147 -22.93 13.45 4.04
CA GLY A 147 -23.26 14.36 5.12
C GLY A 147 -22.22 15.47 5.29
N TRP A 148 -22.40 16.58 4.58
CA TRP A 148 -21.59 17.79 4.75
C TRP A 148 -21.69 18.37 6.17
N GLY A 149 -20.61 18.99 6.64
CA GLY A 149 -20.47 19.54 8.01
C GLY A 149 -20.37 18.47 9.09
N ALA A 150 -20.27 17.19 8.73
CA ALA A 150 -20.26 16.12 9.72
C ALA A 150 -18.94 16.04 10.51
N LEU A 151 -17.85 16.66 10.04
CA LEU A 151 -16.57 16.71 10.78
C LEU A 151 -16.67 17.47 12.11
N ASP A 152 -17.70 18.29 12.30
CA ASP A 152 -17.98 18.99 13.57
C ASP A 152 -18.80 18.12 14.54
N GLN A 153 -19.30 16.98 14.10
CA GLN A 153 -20.08 16.08 14.95
C GLN A 153 -19.20 15.44 16.02
N ALA A 154 -19.77 15.32 17.21
CA ALA A 154 -19.14 14.66 18.35
C ALA A 154 -18.77 13.21 18.02
N LEU A 155 -17.62 12.79 18.56
CA LEU A 155 -17.13 11.43 18.46
C LEU A 155 -17.62 10.61 19.66
N PRO A 156 -17.86 9.29 19.47
CA PRO A 156 -18.20 8.42 20.59
C PRO A 156 -17.03 8.30 21.56
N ALA A 157 -17.31 7.90 22.81
CA ALA A 157 -16.27 7.62 23.78
C ALA A 157 -15.36 6.49 23.28
N ARG A 158 -14.05 6.69 23.41
CA ARG A 158 -13.05 5.67 23.09
C ARG A 158 -12.62 4.89 24.34
N PRO A 159 -12.23 3.61 24.20
CA PRO A 159 -11.57 2.88 25.28
C PRO A 159 -10.23 3.52 25.69
N ALA A 160 -9.76 3.17 26.89
CA ALA A 160 -8.50 3.69 27.44
C ALA A 160 -7.26 3.12 26.73
N ALA A 161 -7.31 1.84 26.32
CA ALA A 161 -6.21 1.12 25.68
C ALA A 161 -6.69 0.35 24.45
N LEU A 162 -5.78 0.10 23.50
CA LEU A 162 -6.05 -0.79 22.38
C LEU A 162 -6.29 -2.23 22.87
N PRO A 163 -7.20 -2.98 22.24
CA PRO A 163 -7.36 -4.41 22.51
C PRO A 163 -6.06 -5.17 22.18
N ASP A 164 -5.90 -6.36 22.74
CA ASP A 164 -4.78 -7.27 22.46
C ASP A 164 -5.00 -8.05 21.15
N VAL A 165 -5.22 -7.31 20.07
CA VAL A 165 -5.25 -7.83 18.70
C VAL A 165 -4.31 -6.99 17.84
N PRO A 166 -3.66 -7.60 16.84
CA PRO A 166 -2.83 -6.86 15.89
C PRO A 166 -3.60 -5.68 15.31
N THR A 167 -2.99 -4.49 15.38
CA THR A 167 -3.64 -3.23 14.98
C THR A 167 -2.80 -2.48 13.96
N LEU A 168 -3.39 -2.08 12.84
CA LEU A 168 -2.76 -1.17 11.88
C LEU A 168 -3.38 0.24 12.01
N LEU A 169 -2.56 1.22 12.37
CA LEU A 169 -2.91 2.63 12.33
C LEU A 169 -2.50 3.20 10.95
N LEU A 170 -3.47 3.68 10.18
CA LEU A 170 -3.25 4.32 8.88
C LEU A 170 -3.52 5.81 9.00
N HIS A 171 -2.54 6.66 8.67
CA HIS A 171 -2.69 8.09 8.95
C HIS A 171 -1.99 8.98 7.92
N GLY A 172 -2.57 10.13 7.62
CA GLY A 172 -1.99 11.13 6.73
C GLY A 172 -1.03 12.06 7.46
N ALA A 173 0.15 12.32 6.92
CA ALA A 173 1.10 13.26 7.53
C ALA A 173 0.57 14.70 7.60
N ALA A 174 -0.32 15.07 6.66
CA ALA A 174 -0.95 16.37 6.55
C ALA A 174 -2.40 16.36 7.06
N ASP A 175 -2.80 15.38 7.86
CA ASP A 175 -4.15 15.31 8.43
C ASP A 175 -4.37 16.44 9.44
N ARG A 176 -5.25 17.38 9.05
CA ARG A 176 -5.67 18.52 9.86
C ARG A 176 -6.94 18.24 10.68
N VAL A 177 -7.70 17.20 10.35
CA VAL A 177 -8.93 16.81 11.06
C VAL A 177 -8.60 15.99 12.30
N ALA A 178 -7.66 15.04 12.16
CA ALA A 178 -7.14 14.21 13.22
C ALA A 178 -5.60 14.35 13.24
N PRO A 179 -5.02 15.18 14.13
CA PRO A 179 -3.58 15.41 14.13
C PRO A 179 -2.78 14.11 14.37
N LEU A 180 -1.69 13.93 13.63
CA LEU A 180 -0.88 12.71 13.66
C LEU A 180 -0.15 12.47 15.00
N ALA A 181 0.20 13.52 15.74
CA ALA A 181 1.05 13.40 16.93
C ALA A 181 0.47 12.45 18.01
N PRO A 182 -0.80 12.60 18.45
CA PRO A 182 -1.44 11.62 19.33
C PRO A 182 -1.44 10.16 18.81
N VAL A 183 -1.56 9.96 17.50
CA VAL A 183 -1.57 8.61 16.90
C VAL A 183 -0.16 7.99 16.96
N ARG A 184 0.89 8.79 16.79
CA ARG A 184 2.28 8.35 17.00
C ARG A 184 2.53 7.96 18.45
N GLU A 185 1.98 8.71 19.41
CA GLU A 185 2.09 8.38 20.83
C GLU A 185 1.37 7.06 21.16
N LEU A 186 0.16 6.86 20.63
CA LEU A 186 -0.57 5.61 20.77
C LEU A 186 0.21 4.42 20.20
N ALA A 187 0.79 4.56 19.00
CA ALA A 187 1.59 3.50 18.36
C ALA A 187 2.83 3.14 19.18
N ARG A 188 3.52 4.13 19.78
CA ARG A 188 4.69 3.87 20.64
C ARG A 188 4.32 3.16 21.94
N ALA A 189 3.12 3.41 22.45
CA ALA A 189 2.63 2.83 23.70
C ALA A 189 2.04 1.41 23.53
N ALA A 190 1.72 1.00 22.31
CA ALA A 190 1.02 -0.26 22.02
C ALA A 190 1.88 -1.19 21.14
N PRO A 191 2.54 -2.23 21.71
CA PRO A 191 3.45 -3.10 20.96
C PRO A 191 2.76 -3.93 19.86
N GLN A 192 1.45 -4.16 19.97
CA GLN A 192 0.63 -4.82 18.96
C GLN A 192 0.22 -3.90 17.79
N ALA A 193 0.50 -2.59 17.89
CA ALA A 193 0.14 -1.61 16.88
C ALA A 193 1.30 -1.30 15.93
N ALA A 194 1.03 -1.36 14.63
CA ALA A 194 1.90 -0.83 13.58
C ALA A 194 1.32 0.50 13.06
N LEU A 195 2.17 1.50 12.86
CA LEU A 195 1.78 2.77 12.26
C LEU A 195 2.34 2.90 10.85
N ALA A 196 1.46 3.13 9.88
CA ALA A 196 1.82 3.50 8.52
C ALA A 196 1.35 4.93 8.24
N VAL A 197 2.30 5.81 7.97
CA VAL A 197 2.06 7.23 7.69
C VAL A 197 2.21 7.48 6.20
N VAL A 198 1.23 8.15 5.61
CA VAL A 198 1.24 8.58 4.21
C VAL A 198 1.79 10.00 4.14
N GLU A 199 3.01 10.15 3.62
CA GLU A 199 3.64 11.45 3.46
C GLU A 199 2.82 12.37 2.55
N GLY A 200 2.51 13.58 3.02
CA GLY A 200 1.59 14.50 2.34
C GLY A 200 0.17 13.98 2.14
N GLY A 201 -0.23 12.88 2.80
CA GLY A 201 -1.61 12.39 2.81
C GLY A 201 -2.47 13.20 3.77
N VAL A 202 -3.74 13.42 3.41
CA VAL A 202 -4.75 14.11 4.24
C VAL A 202 -5.62 13.11 5.00
N HIS A 203 -6.79 13.51 5.50
CA HIS A 203 -7.56 12.75 6.48
C HIS A 203 -8.10 11.39 5.96
N ASP A 204 -8.77 11.37 4.81
CA ASP A 204 -9.35 10.15 4.21
C ASP A 204 -8.28 9.37 3.44
N VAL A 205 -7.26 8.88 4.14
CA VAL A 205 -6.13 8.14 3.55
C VAL A 205 -6.56 6.91 2.72
N LEU A 206 -7.72 6.33 3.02
CA LEU A 206 -8.26 5.18 2.28
C LEU A 206 -8.70 5.57 0.87
N ASN A 207 -9.09 6.83 0.67
CA ASN A 207 -9.59 7.34 -0.60
C ASN A 207 -8.85 8.59 -1.12
N ASP A 208 -7.75 8.99 -0.48
CA ASP A 208 -6.87 10.07 -0.91
C ASP A 208 -6.01 9.68 -2.14
N ARG A 209 -5.20 10.59 -2.68
CA ARG A 209 -4.35 10.37 -3.87
C ARG A 209 -3.45 9.14 -3.77
N PHE A 210 -3.07 8.73 -2.56
CA PHE A 210 -2.23 7.55 -2.28
C PHE A 210 -3.01 6.27 -1.95
N HIS A 211 -4.34 6.26 -2.15
CA HIS A 211 -5.22 5.13 -1.84
C HIS A 211 -4.78 3.76 -2.42
N ARG A 212 -3.97 3.73 -3.50
CA ARG A 212 -3.36 2.49 -4.03
C ARG A 212 -2.36 1.89 -3.05
N SER A 213 -1.42 2.71 -2.58
CA SER A 213 -0.39 2.30 -1.64
C SER A 213 -1.00 1.94 -0.29
N VAL A 214 -2.01 2.69 0.14
CA VAL A 214 -2.76 2.41 1.37
C VAL A 214 -3.49 1.07 1.29
N ALA A 215 -4.18 0.78 0.19
CA ALA A 215 -4.82 -0.52 -0.02
C ALA A 215 -3.79 -1.67 -0.04
N ALA A 216 -2.64 -1.48 -0.68
CA ALA A 216 -1.56 -2.46 -0.68
C ALA A 216 -1.04 -2.73 0.75
N ARG A 217 -0.81 -1.67 1.56
CA ARG A 217 -0.38 -1.82 2.95
C ARG A 217 -1.38 -2.58 3.81
N LEU A 218 -2.68 -2.35 3.57
CA LEU A 218 -3.77 -3.08 4.22
C LEU A 218 -3.74 -4.56 3.84
N VAL A 219 -3.63 -4.89 2.55
CA VAL A 219 -3.53 -6.30 2.09
C VAL A 219 -2.34 -7.00 2.74
N LEU A 220 -1.17 -6.34 2.77
CA LEU A 220 0.02 -6.89 3.44
C LEU A 220 -0.24 -7.17 4.92
N PHE A 221 -0.84 -6.21 5.63
CA PHE A 221 -1.21 -6.40 7.03
C PHE A 221 -2.17 -7.58 7.22
N VAL A 222 -3.21 -7.72 6.39
CA VAL A 222 -4.18 -8.81 6.58
C VAL A 222 -3.56 -10.18 6.23
N GLU A 223 -2.66 -10.25 5.25
CA GLU A 223 -1.90 -11.47 4.95
C GLU A 223 -0.95 -11.87 6.09
N GLU A 224 -0.37 -10.91 6.81
CA GLU A 224 0.43 -11.16 8.03
C GLU A 224 -0.38 -11.89 9.10
N ILE A 225 -1.65 -11.53 9.26
CA ILE A 225 -2.57 -12.13 10.23
C ILE A 225 -3.01 -13.53 9.79
N GLY A 226 -3.46 -13.65 8.53
CA GLY A 226 -4.05 -14.89 8.02
C GLY A 226 -3.04 -16.02 7.80
N LYS A 227 -1.77 -15.70 7.51
CA LYS A 227 -0.74 -16.69 7.14
C LYS A 227 0.54 -16.60 7.96
N GLY A 228 0.64 -15.66 8.91
CA GLY A 228 1.89 -15.39 9.63
C GLY A 228 3.00 -14.82 8.75
N ALA A 229 2.65 -14.35 7.54
CA ALA A 229 3.59 -13.90 6.52
C ALA A 229 4.10 -12.49 6.84
N ARG A 230 4.96 -12.34 7.86
CA ARG A 230 5.58 -11.06 8.23
C ARG A 230 6.46 -10.52 7.12
N ILE A 231 6.07 -9.37 6.56
CA ILE A 231 6.97 -8.55 5.75
C ILE A 231 7.62 -7.55 6.70
N VAL A 232 8.77 -7.95 7.22
CA VAL A 232 9.61 -7.01 7.96
C VAL A 232 10.19 -6.06 6.92
N ASP A 233 9.78 -4.79 6.96
CA ASP A 233 10.56 -3.72 6.34
C ASP A 233 11.91 -3.74 7.03
N ASP A 234 12.89 -4.37 6.41
CA ASP A 234 14.22 -4.54 6.97
C ASP A 234 14.88 -3.16 7.13
N PRO A 235 15.00 -2.56 8.34
CA PRO A 235 15.77 -1.34 8.46
C PRO A 235 17.26 -1.73 8.50
N ASN A 236 17.56 -2.79 9.26
CA ASN A 236 18.27 -4.03 8.89
C ASN A 236 18.21 -4.99 10.12
N GLY A 237 17.86 -6.26 9.96
CA GLY A 237 17.36 -7.17 11.01
C GLY A 237 18.12 -7.19 12.36
N ALA A 238 17.41 -6.82 13.43
CA ALA A 238 17.79 -7.08 14.82
C ALA A 238 16.55 -7.41 15.66
N ALA A 239 16.33 -8.69 15.90
CA ALA A 239 15.73 -9.15 17.15
C ALA A 239 16.89 -9.55 18.07
N ASP A 240 17.00 -8.89 19.21
CA ASP A 240 17.96 -9.20 20.27
C ASP A 240 17.55 -10.53 20.94
N PRO A 241 18.38 -11.59 20.92
CA PRO A 241 18.13 -12.82 21.64
C PRO A 241 18.72 -12.70 23.04
N ALA A 242 18.00 -12.01 23.93
CA ALA A 242 18.29 -12.01 25.36
C ALA A 242 17.21 -12.77 26.15
N ALA A 243 17.07 -14.07 25.87
CA ALA A 243 16.59 -15.03 26.88
C ALA A 243 16.95 -16.47 26.46
N ALA A 244 17.73 -17.14 27.34
CA ALA A 244 18.12 -18.55 27.35
C ALA A 244 19.35 -18.96 26.50
N VAL A 245 20.52 -18.85 27.15
CA VAL A 245 21.75 -19.62 26.86
C VAL A 245 21.52 -21.10 27.22
N PRO A 246 21.91 -22.06 26.36
CA PRO A 246 23.02 -22.94 26.73
C PRO A 246 24.15 -22.99 25.69
N GLN A 247 25.32 -23.37 26.18
CA GLN A 247 26.65 -23.08 25.69
C GLN A 247 27.17 -24.01 24.57
N ALA A 248 28.18 -23.46 23.86
CA ALA A 248 29.35 -24.08 23.22
C ALA A 248 29.23 -24.69 21.79
N GLN A 249 29.90 -24.05 20.82
CA GLN A 249 31.20 -24.48 20.25
C GLN A 249 31.75 -23.44 19.25
N PRO A 250 33.08 -23.25 19.12
CA PRO A 250 33.67 -22.19 18.31
C PRO A 250 33.98 -22.61 16.86
N ALA A 251 34.21 -21.57 16.04
CA ALA A 251 34.92 -21.55 14.75
C ALA A 251 34.07 -21.56 13.46
N ARG A 252 34.04 -20.40 12.79
CA ARG A 252 34.76 -20.12 11.51
C ARG A 252 34.37 -18.72 11.01
N GLY A 253 35.36 -17.95 10.59
CA GLY A 253 35.22 -16.54 10.17
C GLY A 253 34.10 -16.35 9.15
N ARG A 254 33.07 -15.60 9.52
CA ARG A 254 32.04 -15.15 8.58
C ARG A 254 32.54 -13.88 7.89
N SER A 255 32.68 -13.97 6.56
CA SER A 255 32.70 -12.81 5.68
C SER A 255 31.59 -11.84 6.10
N ARG A 256 31.96 -10.58 6.34
CA ARG A 256 31.01 -9.51 6.67
C ARG A 256 29.99 -9.46 5.52
N ARG A 257 28.76 -9.91 5.75
CA ARG A 257 27.67 -9.74 4.78
C ARG A 257 27.47 -8.23 4.59
N ALA A 258 27.59 -7.77 3.36
CA ALA A 258 27.26 -6.40 2.98
C ALA A 258 25.77 -6.14 3.28
N ALA A 259 25.43 -4.92 3.69
CA ALA A 259 24.06 -4.50 3.95
C ALA A 259 23.19 -4.68 2.68
N PRO A 260 21.92 -5.10 2.79
CA PRO A 260 21.03 -5.29 1.66
C PRO A 260 20.69 -3.95 0.99
N LEU A 261 20.96 -3.89 -0.32
CA LEU A 261 20.53 -2.81 -1.20
C LEU A 261 19.08 -3.07 -1.63
N HIS A 262 18.19 -2.09 -1.45
CA HIS A 262 16.82 -2.18 -1.96
C HIS A 262 16.78 -1.87 -3.46
N VAL A 263 16.30 -2.82 -4.26
CA VAL A 263 16.16 -2.68 -5.72
C VAL A 263 14.68 -2.76 -6.07
N SER A 264 14.16 -1.78 -6.81
CA SER A 264 12.75 -1.78 -7.19
C SER A 264 12.44 -2.99 -8.09
N ALA A 265 11.24 -3.57 -7.95
CA ALA A 265 10.81 -4.67 -8.83
C ALA A 265 10.82 -4.25 -10.30
N ARG A 266 10.53 -2.98 -10.58
CA ARG A 266 10.54 -2.41 -11.93
C ARG A 266 11.95 -2.39 -12.53
N LEU A 267 12.95 -1.98 -11.75
CA LEU A 267 14.35 -2.00 -12.16
C LEU A 267 14.87 -3.43 -12.33
N ASP A 268 14.59 -4.33 -11.39
CA ASP A 268 14.94 -5.75 -11.50
C ASP A 268 14.37 -6.38 -12.78
N TYR A 269 13.08 -6.13 -13.08
CA TYR A 269 12.46 -6.61 -14.31
C TYR A 269 13.10 -6.01 -15.57
N ALA A 270 13.43 -4.72 -15.55
CA ALA A 270 14.09 -4.08 -16.68
C ALA A 270 15.48 -4.69 -16.94
N LEU A 271 16.27 -4.93 -15.90
CA LEU A 271 17.59 -5.58 -16.02
C LEU A 271 17.48 -7.00 -16.56
N ARG A 272 16.55 -7.81 -16.02
CA ARG A 272 16.30 -9.17 -16.51
C ARG A 272 15.82 -9.19 -17.96
N THR A 273 15.04 -8.18 -18.35
CA THR A 273 14.53 -8.03 -19.71
C THR A 273 15.66 -7.71 -20.68
N VAL A 274 16.49 -6.70 -20.38
CA VAL A 274 17.63 -6.34 -21.22
C VAL A 274 18.60 -7.52 -21.35
N ALA A 275 18.85 -8.26 -20.27
CA ALA A 275 19.69 -9.46 -20.32
C ALA A 275 19.08 -10.63 -21.13
N ALA A 276 17.78 -10.61 -21.41
CA ALA A 276 17.06 -11.64 -22.15
C ALA A 276 16.86 -11.34 -23.63
N LEU A 277 17.11 -10.10 -24.07
CA LEU A 277 16.86 -9.69 -25.44
C LEU A 277 18.09 -9.92 -26.32
N PRO A 278 17.91 -10.40 -27.56
CA PRO A 278 19.03 -10.64 -28.45
C PRO A 278 19.75 -9.33 -28.79
N ALA A 279 21.07 -9.40 -28.84
CA ALA A 279 21.95 -8.26 -29.12
C ALA A 279 22.09 -7.94 -30.63
N ASP A 280 21.77 -8.90 -31.51
CA ASP A 280 21.88 -8.74 -32.96
C ASP A 280 20.52 -8.43 -33.60
N ALA A 281 20.45 -7.37 -34.41
CA ALA A 281 19.26 -7.03 -35.19
C ALA A 281 18.91 -8.06 -36.28
N ARG A 282 19.82 -9.00 -36.58
CA ARG A 282 19.61 -10.15 -37.46
C ARG A 282 19.01 -11.36 -36.72
N ALA A 283 19.08 -11.39 -35.39
CA ALA A 283 18.45 -12.43 -34.60
C ALA A 283 16.93 -12.26 -34.58
N GLU A 284 16.21 -13.35 -34.31
CA GLU A 284 14.76 -13.33 -34.27
C GLU A 284 14.26 -12.47 -33.09
N PRO A 285 13.40 -11.46 -33.33
CA PRO A 285 12.84 -10.63 -32.26
C PRO A 285 12.05 -11.47 -31.25
N VAL A 286 12.31 -11.25 -29.96
CA VAL A 286 11.64 -12.01 -28.91
C VAL A 286 10.33 -11.33 -28.53
N ARG A 287 9.25 -12.12 -28.43
CA ARG A 287 7.93 -11.63 -28.01
C ARG A 287 7.92 -11.26 -26.53
N CYS A 288 7.20 -10.20 -26.20
CA CYS A 288 7.04 -9.71 -24.83
C CYS A 288 6.47 -10.81 -23.92
N GLU A 289 5.50 -11.58 -24.42
CA GLU A 289 4.86 -12.70 -23.73
C GLU A 289 5.86 -13.83 -23.42
N SER A 290 6.83 -14.06 -24.31
CA SER A 290 7.86 -15.08 -24.09
C SER A 290 8.81 -14.64 -22.99
N VAL A 291 9.31 -13.40 -23.04
CA VAL A 291 10.16 -12.84 -21.97
C VAL A 291 9.44 -12.82 -20.62
N ALA A 292 8.17 -12.39 -20.59
CA ALA A 292 7.33 -12.38 -19.39
C ALA A 292 7.26 -13.76 -18.74
N ARG A 293 6.99 -14.79 -19.54
CA ARG A 293 6.89 -16.18 -19.07
C ARG A 293 8.23 -16.72 -18.58
N THR A 294 9.29 -16.59 -19.39
CA THR A 294 10.61 -17.18 -19.09
C THR A 294 11.31 -16.51 -17.92
N ARG A 295 11.11 -15.20 -17.73
CA ARG A 295 11.75 -14.43 -16.65
C ARG A 295 10.85 -14.22 -15.42
N GLY A 296 9.62 -14.73 -15.43
CA GLY A 296 8.66 -14.59 -14.34
C GLY A 296 8.21 -13.15 -14.10
N ILE A 297 8.09 -12.36 -15.16
CA ILE A 297 7.73 -10.93 -15.11
C ILE A 297 6.25 -10.77 -15.47
N PRO A 298 5.43 -10.03 -14.69
CA PRO A 298 4.06 -9.73 -15.06
C PRO A 298 3.98 -9.01 -16.42
N LEU A 299 3.21 -9.53 -17.37
CA LEU A 299 3.16 -9.03 -18.75
C LEU A 299 2.85 -7.54 -18.84
N ASN A 300 1.90 -7.04 -18.06
CA ASN A 300 1.55 -5.61 -18.05
C ASN A 300 2.72 -4.72 -17.59
N SER A 301 3.47 -5.19 -16.58
CA SER A 301 4.68 -4.48 -16.12
C SER A 301 5.74 -4.47 -17.22
N LEU A 302 5.95 -5.61 -17.87
CA LEU A 302 6.91 -5.72 -18.95
C LEU A 302 6.54 -4.83 -20.15
N VAL A 303 5.28 -4.81 -20.57
CA VAL A 303 4.82 -3.94 -21.67
C VAL A 303 5.14 -2.46 -21.39
N ASN A 304 4.90 -1.99 -20.17
CA ASN A 304 5.24 -0.62 -19.77
C ASN A 304 6.76 -0.40 -19.75
N ILE A 305 7.53 -1.33 -19.18
CA ILE A 305 9.00 -1.28 -19.17
C ILE A 305 9.55 -1.22 -20.60
N MET A 306 9.01 -2.00 -21.54
CA MET A 306 9.43 -2.00 -22.94
C MET A 306 9.16 -0.68 -23.65
N VAL A 307 8.08 0.04 -23.28
CA VAL A 307 7.83 1.39 -23.77
C VAL A 307 8.94 2.35 -23.33
N ASP A 308 9.35 2.28 -22.06
CA ASP A 308 10.33 3.19 -21.51
C ASP A 308 11.76 2.86 -21.98
N LEU A 309 12.13 1.58 -22.05
CA LEU A 309 13.38 1.13 -22.67
C LEU A 309 13.45 1.53 -24.15
N ARG A 310 12.33 1.49 -24.88
CA ARG A 310 12.28 1.93 -26.29
C ARG A 310 12.44 3.44 -26.40
N ARG A 311 11.80 4.22 -25.53
CA ARG A 311 11.94 5.69 -25.47
C ARG A 311 13.38 6.10 -25.16
N ALA A 312 14.04 5.38 -24.25
CA ALA A 312 15.45 5.55 -23.94
C ALA A 312 16.41 5.05 -25.04
N GLY A 313 15.87 4.45 -26.12
CA GLY A 313 16.68 3.96 -27.24
C GLY A 313 17.49 2.70 -26.93
N LEU A 314 17.16 1.96 -25.86
CA LEU A 314 17.86 0.73 -25.45
C LEU A 314 17.34 -0.52 -26.17
N VAL A 315 16.08 -0.49 -26.61
CA VAL A 315 15.45 -1.59 -27.37
C VAL A 315 14.80 -1.10 -28.66
N ARG A 316 14.70 -1.99 -29.63
CA ARG A 316 13.94 -1.81 -30.88
C ARG A 316 12.77 -2.79 -30.92
N SER A 317 11.78 -2.50 -31.74
CA SER A 317 10.55 -3.29 -31.85
C SER A 317 10.17 -3.53 -33.31
N ARG A 318 9.73 -4.73 -33.64
CA ARG A 318 9.06 -5.06 -34.91
C ARG A 318 7.57 -5.29 -34.64
N ARG A 319 6.70 -4.71 -35.46
CA ARG A 319 5.24 -4.91 -35.39
C ARG A 319 4.84 -6.11 -36.26
N GLY A 320 3.69 -6.72 -35.94
CA GLY A 320 3.13 -7.85 -36.69
C GLY A 320 2.98 -9.11 -35.83
N CYS A 321 2.40 -10.16 -36.42
CA CYS A 321 2.23 -11.48 -35.77
C CYS A 321 3.55 -12.15 -35.40
N GLU A 322 4.64 -11.83 -36.12
CA GLU A 322 6.03 -12.20 -35.82
C GLU A 322 6.85 -11.01 -35.30
N GLY A 323 6.15 -10.04 -34.69
CA GLY A 323 6.75 -8.90 -34.02
C GLY A 323 7.41 -9.30 -32.70
N GLY A 324 8.26 -8.43 -32.19
CA GLY A 324 9.05 -8.67 -30.98
C GLY A 324 10.06 -7.57 -30.75
N TYR A 325 10.96 -7.79 -29.80
CA TYR A 325 11.96 -6.83 -29.40
C TYR A 325 13.38 -7.41 -29.46
N TRP A 326 14.35 -6.53 -29.66
CA TRP A 326 15.78 -6.80 -29.60
C TRP A 326 16.50 -5.57 -29.05
N LEU A 327 17.75 -5.74 -28.62
CA LEU A 327 18.55 -4.62 -28.13
C LEU A 327 18.89 -3.67 -29.28
N ALA A 328 18.88 -2.36 -29.00
CA ALA A 328 19.18 -1.35 -30.00
C ALA A 328 20.68 -1.24 -30.32
N ARG A 329 21.53 -1.79 -29.45
CA ARG A 329 22.99 -1.85 -29.53
C ARG A 329 23.48 -3.08 -28.74
N PRO A 330 24.74 -3.53 -28.91
CA PRO A 330 25.28 -4.68 -28.18
C PRO A 330 25.09 -4.57 -26.67
N ALA A 331 24.82 -5.70 -25.99
CA ALA A 331 24.63 -5.72 -24.53
C ALA A 331 25.84 -5.16 -23.76
N ALA A 332 27.05 -5.35 -24.29
CA ALA A 332 28.30 -4.80 -23.78
C ALA A 332 28.39 -3.26 -23.85
N GLU A 333 27.47 -2.59 -24.56
CA GLU A 333 27.37 -1.12 -24.61
C GLU A 333 26.19 -0.58 -23.79
N ILE A 334 25.40 -1.45 -23.15
CA ILE A 334 24.26 -1.06 -22.32
C ILE A 334 24.67 -1.18 -20.86
N THR A 335 24.85 -0.03 -20.22
CA THR A 335 25.22 0.03 -18.81
C THR A 335 23.99 -0.18 -17.92
N VAL A 336 24.19 -0.63 -16.69
CA VAL A 336 23.12 -0.68 -15.68
C VAL A 336 22.58 0.74 -15.44
N ALA A 337 23.44 1.76 -15.47
CA ALA A 337 23.02 3.17 -15.37
C ALA A 337 22.03 3.57 -16.48
N ASP A 338 22.22 3.10 -17.72
CA ASP A 338 21.28 3.38 -18.81
C ASP A 338 19.90 2.78 -18.53
N VAL A 339 19.86 1.56 -17.99
CA VAL A 339 18.59 0.90 -17.63
C VAL A 339 17.91 1.62 -16.48
N VAL A 340 18.65 2.01 -15.44
CA VAL A 340 18.14 2.80 -14.31
C VAL A 340 17.52 4.11 -14.81
N ARG A 341 18.27 4.89 -15.61
CA ARG A 341 17.79 6.15 -16.19
C ARG A 341 16.56 5.99 -17.08
N ALA A 342 16.41 4.83 -17.72
CA ALA A 342 15.25 4.55 -18.57
C ALA A 342 13.97 4.29 -17.77
N VAL A 343 14.05 3.70 -16.56
CA VAL A 343 12.86 3.19 -15.85
C VAL A 343 12.56 3.88 -14.53
N GLU A 344 13.55 4.50 -13.88
CA GLU A 344 13.40 5.28 -12.66
C GLU A 344 13.42 6.77 -13.02
N SER A 345 12.31 7.47 -12.81
CA SER A 345 12.12 8.85 -13.28
C SER A 345 12.30 9.93 -12.22
N GLU A 346 12.66 9.55 -10.99
CA GLU A 346 12.93 10.48 -9.90
C GLU A 346 14.16 10.04 -9.10
N VAL A 347 15.25 10.80 -9.22
CA VAL A 347 16.34 10.70 -8.24
C VAL A 347 15.90 11.56 -7.05
N ALA A 348 15.64 10.93 -5.91
CA ALA A 348 15.25 11.62 -4.69
C ALA A 348 16.21 12.79 -4.41
N ALA A 349 15.66 13.97 -4.14
CA ALA A 349 16.45 15.12 -3.74
C ALA A 349 17.20 14.77 -2.44
N VAL A 350 18.53 14.90 -2.46
CA VAL A 350 19.35 14.70 -1.26
C VAL A 350 18.95 15.78 -0.25
N PRO A 351 18.51 15.42 0.97
CA PRO A 351 18.16 16.42 1.98
C PRO A 351 19.37 17.27 2.35
N ASP A 352 19.17 18.58 2.46
CA ASP A 352 20.18 19.51 2.99
C ASP A 352 20.30 19.35 4.51
N GLY A 353 21.53 19.12 5.01
CA GLY A 353 21.81 19.02 6.45
C GLY A 353 23.15 18.38 6.79
N PRO A 354 23.42 18.12 8.09
CA PRO A 354 24.60 17.37 8.51
C PRO A 354 24.60 15.97 7.88
N GLY A 355 25.66 15.64 7.13
CA GLY A 355 25.80 14.35 6.43
C GLY A 355 25.46 14.38 4.93
N THR A 356 25.07 15.52 4.35
CA THR A 356 24.82 15.68 2.91
C THR A 356 26.05 15.31 2.06
N GLU A 357 27.28 15.58 2.53
CA GLU A 357 28.53 15.16 1.86
C GLU A 357 28.61 13.64 1.69
N VAL A 358 28.19 12.86 2.71
CA VAL A 358 28.17 11.39 2.65
C VAL A 358 27.19 10.90 1.58
N TRP A 359 26.04 11.55 1.47
CA TRP A 359 25.03 11.20 0.46
C TRP A 359 25.50 11.56 -0.96
N HIS A 360 26.20 12.69 -1.14
CA HIS A 360 26.81 13.02 -2.42
C HIS A 360 27.94 12.06 -2.79
N ASP A 361 28.78 11.67 -1.84
CA ASP A 361 29.89 10.74 -2.05
C ASP A 361 29.36 9.34 -2.42
N LEU A 362 28.34 8.87 -1.70
CA LEU A 362 27.64 7.62 -2.01
C LEU A 362 26.96 7.71 -3.38
N GLY A 363 26.28 8.82 -3.67
CA GLY A 363 25.65 9.06 -4.97
C GLY A 363 26.66 8.96 -6.11
N ARG A 364 27.81 9.63 -5.99
CA ARG A 364 28.90 9.54 -6.98
C ARG A 364 29.44 8.12 -7.10
N ALA A 365 29.69 7.43 -5.99
CA ALA A 365 30.21 6.06 -6.00
C ALA A 365 29.23 5.06 -6.64
N VAL A 366 27.92 5.21 -6.38
CA VAL A 366 26.88 4.39 -6.99
C VAL A 366 26.75 4.70 -8.48
N THR A 367 26.71 5.98 -8.87
CA THR A 367 26.68 6.37 -10.29
C THR A 367 27.87 5.78 -11.04
N ASP A 368 29.08 5.95 -10.52
CA ASP A 368 30.31 5.44 -11.14
C ASP A 368 30.29 3.91 -11.25
N PHE A 369 29.82 3.21 -10.20
CA PHE A 369 29.62 1.76 -10.26
C PHE A 369 28.64 1.34 -11.36
N LEU A 370 27.50 2.03 -11.49
CA LEU A 370 26.46 1.67 -12.47
C LEU A 370 26.87 2.00 -13.91
N GLU A 371 27.66 3.05 -14.11
CA GLU A 371 28.17 3.45 -15.43
C GLU A 371 29.24 2.50 -15.98
N HIS A 372 29.97 1.81 -15.10
CA HIS A 372 31.01 0.85 -15.48
C HIS A 372 30.56 -0.62 -15.45
N ARG A 373 29.27 -0.88 -15.24
CA ARG A 373 28.69 -2.23 -15.24
C ARG A 373 27.79 -2.42 -16.43
N VAL A 374 28.11 -3.42 -17.25
CA VAL A 374 27.30 -3.87 -18.38
C VAL A 374 26.61 -5.19 -18.00
N LEU A 375 25.49 -5.48 -18.63
CA LEU A 375 24.78 -6.74 -18.41
C LEU A 375 25.41 -7.84 -19.26
N ASP A 376 25.87 -8.92 -18.63
CA ASP A 376 26.30 -10.12 -19.36
C ASP A 376 25.08 -10.77 -20.02
N HIS A 377 25.20 -11.10 -21.30
CA HIS A 377 24.17 -11.82 -22.02
C HIS A 377 24.16 -13.27 -21.51
N ALA A 378 23.08 -13.67 -20.84
CA ALA A 378 22.92 -15.06 -20.42
C ALA A 378 22.62 -15.91 -21.67
N PRO A 379 23.36 -17.01 -21.94
CA PRO A 379 23.03 -17.92 -23.04
C PRO A 379 21.62 -18.50 -22.86
N ASP A 380 20.97 -18.79 -23.98
CA ASP A 380 19.58 -19.27 -24.02
C ASP A 380 19.45 -20.63 -23.32
N PRO A 381 18.59 -20.79 -22.28
CA PRO A 381 18.42 -22.07 -21.60
C PRO A 381 17.71 -23.16 -22.45
N LEU A 382 17.43 -22.90 -23.73
CA LEU A 382 16.82 -23.85 -24.66
C LEU A 382 17.77 -24.37 -25.74
N GLU A 383 19.05 -24.01 -25.73
CA GLU A 383 20.07 -24.77 -26.45
C GLU A 383 20.61 -25.89 -25.55
N ASP A 384 20.24 -27.13 -25.83
CA ASP A 384 20.91 -28.32 -25.30
C ASP A 384 20.82 -29.44 -26.35
N PRO A 385 21.92 -30.16 -26.69
CA PRO A 385 23.34 -29.80 -26.65
C PRO A 385 24.00 -29.70 -28.04
#